data_AF-X0HT31-F1
#
_entry.id   AF-X0HT31-F1
#
_cell.length_a   1.000
_cell.length_b   1.000
_cell.length_c   1.000
_cell.angle_alpha   90.00
_cell.angle_beta   90.00
_cell.angle_gamma   90.00
#
_symmetry.space_group_name_H-M   'P 1'
#
loop_
_entity.id
_entity.type
_entity.pdbx_description
1 polymer ?
#
loop_
_entity_poly.entity_id
_entity_poly.type
_entity_poly.pdbx_seq_one_letter_code
_entity_poly.pdbx_strand_id
1 'polypeptide(L)'
;MQLRETATILIPSFIKEPVEVARRRSGMVLNSLYELSHATNLSIYILDSSLSSDQLQAISTAIAERQLRPVAGPDHDVSRMFSGSGAKPTTLPAPLPPSYDKVVTVETNPPLYNESSTFDPPDARSRKRKPSQEAVADSDTVWNKLEQLEAMFNRQREQDVHAANQSLVIQELRVEVAELREQLATCEKKYEDLEVEVAGLREAQAIADDGEAVELAEIRDDIESLETRIDFVERGNNDDEFRKRIKEEIFDEMAARVKGG
;
A
#
# COMPACT_ATOMS: atom_id res chain seq x y z
N MET A 1 -9.14 14.95 14.28
CA MET A 1 -8.94 14.11 15.49
C MET A 1 -7.65 14.53 16.17
N GLN A 2 -7.59 14.50 17.50
CA GLN A 2 -6.35 14.77 18.25
C GLN A 2 -5.59 13.47 18.47
N LEU A 3 -4.32 13.44 18.09
CA LEU A 3 -3.42 12.31 18.28
C LEU A 3 -2.89 12.32 19.71
N ARG A 4 -2.97 11.17 20.39
CA ARG A 4 -2.45 11.02 21.77
C ARG A 4 -0.96 10.67 21.80
N GLU A 5 -0.49 10.02 20.75
CA GLU A 5 0.88 9.53 20.59
C GLU A 5 1.47 10.11 19.31
N THR A 6 2.77 10.37 19.34
CA THR A 6 3.55 10.82 18.18
C THR A 6 3.71 9.68 17.19
N ALA A 7 3.80 9.98 15.89
CA ALA A 7 4.01 8.95 14.89
C ALA A 7 5.41 8.32 15.03
N THR A 8 5.48 6.99 15.05
CA THR A 8 6.74 6.24 15.05
C THR A 8 7.39 6.29 13.67
N ILE A 9 8.64 6.74 13.59
CA ILE A 9 9.42 6.76 12.35
C ILE A 9 10.29 5.51 12.28
N LEU A 10 10.25 4.83 11.14
CA LEU A 10 11.12 3.70 10.84
C LEU A 10 12.24 4.12 9.88
N ILE A 11 13.46 3.73 10.19
CA ILE A 11 14.62 3.87 9.29
C ILE A 11 15.21 2.50 8.97
N PRO A 12 15.85 2.34 7.80
CA PRO A 12 16.56 1.11 7.49
C PRO A 12 17.58 0.72 8.57
N SER A 13 17.61 -0.56 8.94
CA SER A 13 18.42 -1.04 10.09
C SER A 13 19.92 -0.81 9.93
N PHE A 14 20.42 -0.71 8.69
CA PHE A 14 21.83 -0.44 8.38
C PHE A 14 22.24 1.04 8.58
N ILE A 15 21.29 1.94 8.82
CA ILE A 15 21.59 3.36 9.09
C ILE A 15 22.12 3.51 10.52
N LYS A 16 23.28 4.16 10.62
CA LYS A 16 23.89 4.54 11.90
C LYS A 16 23.11 5.71 12.51
N GLU A 17 22.89 5.65 13.82
CA GLU A 17 22.25 6.72 14.58
C GLU A 17 23.31 7.64 15.22
N PRO A 18 23.03 8.95 15.36
CA PRO A 18 21.81 9.65 14.93
C PRO A 18 21.72 9.80 13.40
N VAL A 19 20.50 9.93 12.86
CA VAL A 19 20.30 10.14 11.41
C VAL A 19 20.82 11.52 11.03
N GLU A 20 21.92 11.56 10.29
CA GLU A 20 22.55 12.81 9.86
C GLU A 20 22.12 13.25 8.46
N VAL A 21 22.07 14.57 8.27
CA VAL A 21 21.76 15.18 6.98
C VAL A 21 22.97 15.04 6.05
N ALA A 22 22.95 14.05 5.16
CA ALA A 22 24.02 13.88 4.17
C ALA A 22 23.99 14.95 3.05
N ARG A 23 22.80 15.45 2.66
CA ARG A 23 22.60 16.40 1.55
C ARG A 23 21.50 17.41 1.87
N ARG A 24 21.54 18.60 1.26
CA ARG A 24 20.50 19.65 1.45
C ARG A 24 19.07 19.12 1.24
N ARG A 25 18.83 18.35 0.18
CA ARG A 25 17.51 17.75 -0.10
C ARG A 25 17.08 16.73 0.95
N SER A 26 18.01 15.92 1.48
CA SER A 26 17.68 14.96 2.55
C SER A 26 17.41 15.67 3.88
N GLY A 27 18.00 16.84 4.11
CA GLY A 27 17.69 17.68 5.29
C GLY A 27 16.27 18.20 5.29
N MET A 28 15.76 18.63 4.13
CA MET A 28 14.35 19.03 4.01
C MET A 28 13.40 17.87 4.34
N VAL A 29 13.68 16.67 3.83
CA VAL A 29 12.88 15.48 4.10
C VAL A 29 12.91 15.12 5.59
N LEU A 30 14.08 15.13 6.23
CA LEU A 30 14.19 14.85 7.66
C LEU A 30 13.48 15.89 8.51
N ASN A 31 13.51 17.17 8.13
CA ASN A 31 12.75 18.21 8.81
C ASN A 31 11.24 18.00 8.67
N SER A 32 10.74 17.68 7.47
CA SER A 32 9.32 17.39 7.26
C SER A 32 8.86 16.13 8.02
N LEU A 33 9.70 15.09 8.07
CA LEU A 33 9.41 13.90 8.87
C LEU A 33 9.40 14.21 10.36
N TYR A 34 10.33 15.03 10.83
CA TYR A 34 10.33 15.52 12.21
C TYR A 34 9.03 16.27 12.52
N GLU A 35 8.63 17.23 11.68
CA GLU A 35 7.37 17.97 11.84
C GLU A 35 6.16 17.04 11.88
N LEU A 36 6.11 16.04 10.99
CA LEU A 36 5.02 15.08 10.91
C LEU A 36 4.94 14.17 12.15
N SER A 37 6.09 13.72 12.69
CA SER A 37 6.10 12.93 13.93
C SER A 37 5.57 13.70 15.14
N HIS A 38 5.65 15.03 15.12
CA HIS A 38 5.16 15.92 16.16
C HIS A 38 3.76 16.50 15.85
N ALA A 39 3.11 16.05 14.78
CA ALA A 39 1.76 16.48 14.46
C ALA A 39 0.79 16.00 15.55
N THR A 40 0.03 16.93 16.13
CA THR A 40 -0.95 16.63 17.18
C THR A 40 -2.36 16.44 16.63
N ASN A 41 -2.61 16.84 15.38
CA ASN A 41 -3.92 16.86 14.75
C ASN A 41 -3.86 16.20 13.37
N LEU A 42 -4.81 15.31 13.11
CA LEU A 42 -5.01 14.70 11.79
C LEU A 42 -6.42 15.03 11.28
N SER A 43 -6.49 15.46 10.03
CA SER A 43 -7.72 15.70 9.29
C SER A 43 -7.78 14.72 8.11
N ILE A 44 -8.84 13.92 8.05
CA ILE A 44 -9.06 12.96 6.98
C ILE A 44 -10.21 13.49 6.13
N TYR A 45 -9.98 13.66 4.84
CA TYR A 45 -11.02 14.03 3.89
C TYR A 45 -11.68 12.77 3.35
N ILE A 46 -13.00 12.71 3.43
CA ILE A 46 -13.81 11.62 2.90
C ILE A 46 -14.69 12.20 1.79
N LEU A 47 -14.69 11.57 0.63
CA LEU A 47 -15.55 11.97 -0.48
C LEU A 47 -17.01 11.75 -0.13
N ASP A 48 -17.87 12.69 -0.51
CA ASP A 48 -19.31 12.68 -0.22
C ASP A 48 -20.03 11.43 -0.75
N SER A 49 -19.53 10.85 -1.85
CA SER A 49 -20.06 9.61 -2.43
C SER A 49 -19.66 8.32 -1.70
N SER A 50 -18.71 8.40 -0.74
CA SER A 50 -18.10 7.20 -0.14
C SER A 50 -18.82 6.70 1.11
N LEU A 51 -19.52 7.59 1.83
CA LEU A 51 -20.24 7.25 3.05
C LEU A 51 -21.60 7.95 3.05
N SER A 52 -22.62 7.28 3.58
CA SER A 52 -23.90 7.94 3.83
C SER A 52 -23.80 8.91 5.01
N SER A 53 -24.71 9.89 5.06
CA SER A 53 -24.82 10.82 6.19
C SER A 53 -24.96 10.09 7.53
N ASP A 54 -25.73 8.99 7.57
CA ASP A 54 -25.94 8.19 8.78
C ASP A 54 -24.64 7.52 9.24
N GLN A 55 -23.81 7.04 8.30
CA GLN A 55 -22.51 6.45 8.61
C GLN A 55 -21.53 7.49 9.15
N LEU A 56 -21.50 8.69 8.54
CA LEU A 56 -20.68 9.80 9.03
C LEU A 56 -21.09 10.22 10.45
N GLN A 57 -22.39 10.29 10.70
CA GLN A 57 -22.92 10.59 12.03
C GLN A 57 -22.55 9.51 13.04
N ALA A 58 -22.66 8.23 12.66
CA ALA A 58 -22.27 7.10 13.50
C ALA A 58 -20.77 7.10 13.84
N ILE A 59 -19.92 7.44 12.88
CA ILE A 59 -18.47 7.60 13.11
C ILE A 59 -18.21 8.78 14.04
N SER A 60 -18.86 9.92 13.80
CA SER A 60 -18.73 11.13 14.61
C SER A 60 -19.13 10.88 16.07
N THR A 61 -20.25 10.21 16.31
CA THR A 61 -20.70 9.83 17.66
C THR A 61 -19.75 8.82 18.30
N ALA A 62 -19.31 7.79 17.57
CA ALA A 62 -18.34 6.81 18.08
C ALA A 62 -17.01 7.46 18.50
N ILE A 63 -16.55 8.50 17.78
CA ILE A 63 -15.37 9.29 18.15
C ILE A 63 -15.63 10.12 19.40
N ALA A 64 -16.76 10.85 19.45
CA ALA A 64 -17.12 11.71 20.58
C ALA A 64 -17.29 10.91 21.88
N GLU A 65 -17.90 9.74 21.79
CA GLU A 65 -18.14 8.82 22.90
C GLU A 65 -16.93 7.91 23.21
N ARG A 66 -15.81 8.09 22.49
CA ARG A 66 -14.56 7.31 22.64
C ARG A 66 -14.78 5.80 22.55
N GLN A 67 -15.76 5.37 21.77
CA GLN A 67 -16.07 3.95 21.57
C GLN A 67 -15.13 3.26 20.58
N LEU A 68 -14.38 4.04 19.79
CA LEU A 68 -13.35 3.50 18.91
C LEU A 68 -12.26 2.84 19.75
N ARG A 69 -12.22 1.51 19.73
CA ARG A 69 -11.13 0.76 20.31
C ARG A 69 -9.95 0.81 19.34
N PRO A 70 -8.73 1.10 19.82
CA PRO A 70 -7.54 0.76 19.05
C PRO A 70 -7.67 -0.71 18.66
N VAL A 71 -7.37 -1.06 17.41
CA VAL A 71 -7.10 -2.44 17.06
C VAL A 71 -6.00 -2.87 18.03
N ALA A 72 -6.27 -3.83 18.91
CA ALA A 72 -5.39 -4.25 20.01
C ALA A 72 -4.86 -5.66 19.70
N GLY A 73 -3.54 -5.87 19.75
CA GLY A 73 -2.86 -7.06 19.25
C GLY A 73 -1.33 -6.87 19.18
N PRO A 74 -0.55 -7.95 19.13
CA PRO A 74 0.91 -7.88 19.03
C PRO A 74 1.42 -7.33 17.68
N ASP A 75 0.51 -7.02 16.74
CA ASP A 75 0.80 -6.59 15.36
C ASP A 75 0.92 -5.07 15.19
N HIS A 76 0.93 -4.28 16.27
CA HIS A 76 1.04 -2.81 16.20
C HIS A 76 2.47 -2.32 16.08
N ASP A 77 3.43 -3.20 16.36
CA ASP A 77 4.82 -2.90 16.12
C ASP A 77 5.03 -2.86 14.60
N VAL A 78 5.03 -1.63 14.06
CA VAL A 78 5.28 -1.37 12.64
C VAL A 78 6.62 -1.93 12.16
N SER A 79 7.58 -2.23 13.05
CA SER A 79 8.81 -2.95 12.67
C SER A 79 8.56 -4.40 12.26
N ARG A 80 7.46 -5.03 12.72
CA ARG A 80 7.05 -6.38 12.28
C ARG A 80 6.56 -6.41 10.83
N MET A 81 6.15 -5.28 10.25
CA MET A 81 5.84 -5.19 8.82
C MET A 81 7.05 -5.57 7.95
N PHE A 82 8.27 -5.47 8.51
CA PHE A 82 9.51 -5.89 7.86
C PHE A 82 10.02 -7.23 8.43
N SER A 83 9.14 -8.12 8.91
CA SER A 83 9.54 -9.41 9.51
C SER A 83 10.52 -9.26 10.69
N GLY A 84 10.54 -8.10 11.36
CA GLY A 84 11.51 -7.77 12.41
C GLY A 84 12.94 -7.51 11.91
N SER A 85 13.16 -7.43 10.60
CA SER A 85 14.47 -7.24 9.96
C SER A 85 14.37 -6.28 8.78
N GLY A 86 15.13 -5.18 8.83
CA GLY A 86 15.27 -4.26 7.69
C GLY A 86 14.90 -2.83 8.02
N ALA A 87 14.02 -2.60 8.99
CA ALA A 87 13.76 -1.28 9.55
C ALA A 87 13.70 -1.32 11.09
N LYS A 88 14.12 -0.23 11.73
CA LYS A 88 14.10 -0.04 13.18
C LYS A 88 13.45 1.31 13.53
N PRO A 89 12.77 1.42 14.68
CA PRO A 89 12.21 2.68 15.13
C PRO A 89 13.35 3.64 15.49
N THR A 90 13.18 4.92 15.17
CA THR A 90 14.15 5.96 15.53
C THR A 90 13.45 7.26 15.91
N THR A 91 14.17 8.09 16.66
CA THR A 91 13.78 9.46 16.96
C THR A 91 14.64 10.40 16.13
N LEU A 92 14.00 11.19 15.27
CA LEU A 92 14.71 12.17 14.46
C LEU A 92 15.19 13.35 15.32
N PRO A 93 16.42 13.86 15.12
CA PRO A 93 16.89 15.04 15.81
C PRO A 93 16.10 16.27 15.39
N ALA A 94 15.93 17.22 16.32
CA ALA A 94 15.26 18.49 16.03
C ALA A 94 16.03 19.26 14.93
N PRO A 95 15.33 19.92 13.99
CA PRO A 95 15.96 20.76 12.98
C PRO A 95 16.81 21.84 13.64
N LEU A 96 18.03 22.04 13.13
CA LEU A 96 18.84 23.17 13.56
C LEU A 96 18.13 24.47 13.17
N PRO A 97 18.06 25.47 14.07
CA PRO A 97 17.48 26.76 13.73
C PRO A 97 18.26 27.40 12.57
N PRO A 98 17.60 28.24 11.74
CA PRO A 98 18.29 28.96 10.69
C PRO A 98 19.46 29.76 11.29
N SER A 99 20.67 29.51 10.79
CA SER A 99 21.85 30.28 11.19
C SER A 99 21.71 31.70 10.66
N TYR A 100 21.55 32.66 11.58
CA TYR A 100 21.43 34.09 11.28
C TYR A 100 22.78 34.79 11.07
N ASP A 101 23.90 34.07 10.93
CA ASP A 101 25.25 34.66 10.80
C ASP A 101 25.54 35.36 9.46
N LYS A 102 24.52 35.55 8.61
CA LYS A 102 24.63 36.34 7.38
C LYS A 102 23.49 37.32 7.21
N VAL A 103 23.18 38.07 8.26
CA VAL A 103 22.67 39.43 8.07
C VAL A 103 23.85 40.34 8.37
N VAL A 104 24.55 40.75 7.30
CA VAL A 104 25.38 41.96 7.36
C VAL A 104 24.48 43.02 7.95
N THR A 105 24.91 43.56 9.08
CA THR A 105 24.33 44.68 9.81
C THR A 105 23.98 45.81 8.85
N VAL A 106 22.76 45.81 8.32
CA VAL A 106 22.12 47.04 7.88
C VAL A 106 21.49 47.59 9.16
N GLU A 107 22.14 48.62 9.69
CA GLU A 107 21.66 49.42 10.82
C GLU A 107 20.18 49.76 10.62
N THR A 108 19.31 49.06 11.33
CA THR A 108 17.92 49.44 11.48
C THR A 108 17.86 50.58 12.49
N ASN A 109 18.05 51.82 12.00
CA ASN A 109 17.54 52.98 12.72
C ASN A 109 16.00 52.96 12.64
N PRO A 110 15.28 52.85 13.78
CA PRO A 110 13.82 52.96 13.77
C PRO A 110 13.42 54.43 13.52
N PRO A 111 12.43 54.73 12.66
CA PRO A 111 11.96 56.10 12.53
C PRO A 111 11.19 56.49 13.81
N LEU A 112 11.74 57.45 14.54
CA LEU A 112 11.16 58.07 15.72
C LEU A 112 10.54 59.43 15.36
N TYR A 113 9.29 59.61 15.81
CA TYR A 113 8.61 60.88 16.13
C TYR A 113 8.25 61.84 14.95
N ASN A 114 7.23 62.70 15.01
CA ASN A 114 6.23 63.02 16.04
C ASN A 114 5.04 63.73 15.39
N GLU A 115 3.90 63.71 16.10
CA GLU A 115 2.74 64.55 15.88
C GLU A 115 3.06 66.06 16.02
N SER A 116 2.21 66.91 15.43
CA SER A 116 2.00 68.36 15.68
C SER A 116 2.49 69.34 14.61
N SER A 117 1.58 69.76 13.71
CA SER A 117 1.49 71.18 13.34
C SER A 117 0.07 71.54 12.92
N THR A 118 -0.53 72.41 13.72
CA THR A 118 -1.90 72.93 13.69
C THR A 118 -1.90 74.32 13.03
N PHE A 119 -2.90 74.60 12.17
CA PHE A 119 -3.35 75.91 11.61
C PHE A 119 -2.39 76.60 10.61
N ASP A 120 -2.82 77.19 9.48
CA ASP A 120 -3.99 78.04 9.17
C ASP A 120 -4.58 77.81 7.75
N PRO A 121 -5.83 78.22 7.46
CA PRO A 121 -6.37 78.28 6.10
C PRO A 121 -6.08 79.64 5.43
N PRO A 122 -5.69 79.73 4.14
CA PRO A 122 -5.71 81.00 3.44
C PRO A 122 -7.02 81.21 2.68
N ASP A 123 -7.59 82.38 2.99
CA ASP A 123 -8.79 82.99 2.44
C ASP A 123 -8.93 82.96 0.92
N ALA A 124 -10.21 82.92 0.52
CA ALA A 124 -10.66 83.22 -0.81
C ALA A 124 -10.34 84.69 -1.19
N ARG A 125 -9.56 84.89 -2.25
CA ARG A 125 -9.84 85.88 -3.33
C ARG A 125 -8.73 85.92 -4.39
N SER A 126 -9.18 86.11 -5.63
CA SER A 126 -8.46 86.71 -6.77
C SER A 126 -7.84 85.78 -7.81
N ARG A 127 -8.52 85.77 -8.97
CA ARG A 127 -8.13 85.17 -10.25
C ARG A 127 -6.75 85.64 -10.70
N LYS A 128 -5.90 84.70 -11.13
CA LYS A 128 -5.04 84.88 -12.32
C LYS A 128 -5.00 83.59 -13.13
N ARG A 129 -5.48 83.69 -14.37
CA ARG A 129 -5.37 82.68 -15.42
C ARG A 129 -3.89 82.32 -15.61
N LYS A 130 -3.58 81.03 -15.62
CA LYS A 130 -2.32 80.49 -16.17
C LYS A 130 -2.64 79.58 -17.36
N PRO A 131 -1.73 79.53 -18.34
CA PRO A 131 -2.01 79.13 -19.71
C PRO A 131 -2.11 77.61 -19.81
N SER A 132 -2.79 77.15 -20.86
CA SER A 132 -2.80 75.78 -21.35
C SER A 132 -1.40 75.15 -21.32
N GLN A 133 -1.15 74.33 -20.32
CA GLN A 133 -0.07 73.34 -20.35
C GLN A 133 -0.67 72.09 -20.96
N GLU A 134 -0.16 71.74 -22.13
CA GLU A 134 -0.26 70.41 -22.71
C GLU A 134 -0.03 69.36 -21.61
N ALA A 135 -0.82 68.29 -21.67
CA ALA A 135 -0.65 67.12 -20.84
C ALA A 135 0.76 66.54 -21.04
N VAL A 136 1.74 67.06 -20.31
CA VAL A 136 2.92 66.30 -19.93
C VAL A 136 2.35 65.21 -19.05
N ALA A 137 2.10 64.04 -19.65
CA ALA A 137 1.85 62.83 -18.88
C ALA A 137 2.98 62.78 -17.85
N ASP A 138 2.59 62.95 -16.58
CA ASP A 138 3.48 63.01 -15.44
C ASP A 138 4.48 61.86 -15.57
N SER A 139 5.78 62.16 -15.63
CA SER A 139 6.84 61.17 -15.92
C SER A 139 6.66 59.91 -15.08
N ASP A 140 6.27 60.10 -13.82
CA ASP A 140 6.01 59.06 -12.84
C ASP A 140 4.85 58.14 -13.25
N THR A 141 3.81 58.66 -13.91
CA THR A 141 2.70 57.84 -14.43
C THR A 141 3.11 56.98 -15.61
N VAL A 142 4.09 57.41 -16.41
CA VAL A 142 4.64 56.64 -17.52
C VAL A 142 5.52 55.50 -16.97
N TRP A 143 6.37 55.79 -15.98
CA TRP A 143 7.19 54.79 -15.30
C TRP A 143 6.35 53.75 -14.56
N ASN A 144 5.32 54.17 -13.82
CA ASN A 144 4.41 53.25 -13.13
C ASN A 144 3.68 52.31 -14.10
N LYS A 145 3.24 52.81 -15.25
CA LYS A 145 2.60 51.96 -16.29
C LYS A 145 3.58 50.98 -16.92
N LEU A 146 4.84 51.38 -17.11
CA LEU A 146 5.88 50.51 -17.64
C LEU A 146 6.21 49.37 -16.66
N GLU A 147 6.34 49.68 -15.37
CA GLU A 147 6.54 48.69 -14.30
C GLU A 147 5.35 47.72 -14.22
N GLN A 148 4.12 48.24 -14.36
CA GLN A 148 2.91 47.42 -14.34
C GLN A 148 2.85 46.47 -15.57
N LEU A 149 3.25 46.94 -16.75
CA LEU A 149 3.35 46.12 -17.96
C LEU A 149 4.44 45.04 -17.84
N GLU A 150 5.59 45.38 -17.27
CA GLU A 150 6.67 44.42 -17.01
C GLU A 150 6.23 43.33 -16.02
N ALA A 151 5.54 43.72 -14.94
CA ALA A 151 4.96 42.78 -13.98
C ALA A 151 3.90 41.86 -14.62
N MET A 152 3.06 42.38 -15.52
CA MET A 152 2.09 41.58 -16.27
C MET A 152 2.79 40.60 -17.22
N PHE A 153 3.84 41.03 -17.93
CA PHE A 153 4.58 40.17 -18.85
C PHE A 153 5.31 39.05 -18.11
N ASN A 154 5.91 39.35 -16.95
CA ASN A 154 6.55 38.34 -16.11
C ASN A 154 5.54 37.32 -15.57
N ARG A 155 4.35 37.74 -15.11
CA ARG A 155 3.29 36.83 -14.68
C ARG A 155 2.78 35.94 -15.82
N GLN A 156 2.61 36.50 -17.02
CA GLN A 156 2.19 35.72 -18.19
C GLN A 156 3.24 34.65 -18.52
N ARG A 157 4.52 35.02 -18.51
CA ARG A 157 5.61 34.07 -18.76
C ARG A 157 5.66 32.94 -17.73
N GLU A 158 5.42 33.25 -16.45
CA GLU A 158 5.33 32.25 -15.39
C GLU A 158 4.12 31.32 -15.58
N GLN A 159 2.97 31.86 -15.99
CA GLN A 159 1.78 31.06 -16.30
C GLN A 159 2.00 30.13 -17.50
N ASP A 160 2.62 30.62 -18.57
CA ASP A 160 2.91 29.82 -19.76
C ASP A 160 3.89 28.67 -19.44
N VAL A 161 4.94 28.96 -18.65
CA VAL A 161 5.87 27.92 -18.16
C VAL A 161 5.17 26.93 -17.25
N HIS A 162 4.28 27.39 -16.36
CA HIS A 162 3.53 26.50 -15.49
C HIS A 162 2.57 25.60 -16.27
N ALA A 163 1.87 26.15 -17.28
CA ALA A 163 0.96 25.39 -18.14
C ALA A 163 1.72 24.33 -18.96
N ALA A 164 2.88 24.69 -19.52
CA ALA A 164 3.73 23.74 -20.24
C ALA A 164 4.21 22.60 -19.32
N ASN A 165 4.66 22.92 -18.11
CA ASN A 165 5.07 21.91 -17.12
C ASN A 165 3.91 21.00 -16.70
N GLN A 166 2.71 21.53 -16.47
CA GLN A 166 1.53 20.72 -16.17
C GLN A 166 1.16 19.79 -17.33
N SER A 167 1.26 20.27 -18.58
CA SER A 167 0.99 19.45 -19.76
C SER A 167 1.95 18.26 -19.86
N LEU A 168 3.24 18.46 -19.55
CA LEU A 168 4.23 17.38 -19.55
C LEU A 168 3.93 16.34 -18.46
N VAL A 169 3.63 16.77 -17.24
CA VAL A 169 3.29 15.87 -16.13
C VAL A 169 2.02 15.06 -16.46
N ILE A 170 0.99 15.69 -17.03
CA ILE A 170 -0.23 14.98 -17.44
C ILE A 170 0.09 13.94 -18.52
N GLN A 171 1.00 14.25 -19.45
CA GLN A 171 1.39 13.31 -20.49
C GLN A 171 2.17 12.12 -19.91
N GLU A 172 3.12 12.36 -19.01
CA GLU A 172 3.86 11.31 -18.29
C GLU A 172 2.91 10.40 -17.50
N LEU A 173 1.99 10.98 -16.73
CA LEU A 173 0.98 10.23 -15.98
C LEU A 173 0.08 9.39 -16.89
N ARG A 174 -0.27 9.89 -18.08
CA ARG A 174 -1.07 9.12 -19.05
C ARG A 174 -0.31 7.92 -19.59
N VAL A 175 0.99 8.04 -19.82
CA VAL A 175 1.85 6.93 -20.25
C VAL A 175 1.95 5.90 -19.13
N GLU A 176 2.24 6.33 -17.90
CA GLU A 176 2.34 5.43 -16.75
C GLU A 176 1.02 4.68 -16.49
N VAL A 177 -0.13 5.35 -16.58
CA VAL A 177 -1.44 4.71 -16.46
C VAL A 177 -1.69 3.69 -17.58
N ALA A 178 -1.20 3.94 -18.80
CA ALA A 178 -1.32 2.98 -19.90
C ALA A 178 -0.45 1.74 -19.65
N GLU A 179 0.80 1.92 -19.21
CA GLU A 179 1.71 0.83 -18.87
C GLU A 179 1.17 -0.02 -17.70
N LEU A 180 0.67 0.61 -16.64
CA LEU A 180 0.07 -0.09 -15.52
C LEU A 180 -1.16 -0.91 -15.92
N ARG A 181 -1.98 -0.40 -16.85
CA ARG A 181 -3.13 -1.16 -17.39
C ARG A 181 -2.68 -2.37 -18.21
N GLU A 182 -1.62 -2.24 -19.00
CA GLU A 182 -1.06 -3.36 -19.75
C GLU A 182 -0.47 -4.43 -18.83
N GLN A 183 0.24 -4.01 -17.79
CA GLN A 183 0.76 -4.92 -16.77
C GLN A 183 -0.36 -5.64 -16.02
N LEU A 184 -1.44 -4.92 -15.67
CA LEU A 184 -2.62 -5.50 -15.04
C LEU A 184 -3.24 -6.58 -15.92
N ALA A 185 -3.53 -6.26 -17.20
CA ALA A 185 -4.12 -7.21 -18.14
C ALA A 185 -3.23 -8.45 -18.35
N THR A 186 -1.91 -8.25 -18.38
CA THR A 186 -0.95 -9.36 -18.47
C THR A 186 -0.98 -10.23 -17.21
N CYS A 187 -1.12 -9.63 -16.03
CA CYS A 187 -1.19 -10.35 -14.78
C CYS A 187 -2.50 -11.13 -14.63
N GLU A 188 -3.62 -10.51 -15.00
CA GLU A 188 -4.95 -11.14 -15.01
C GLU A 188 -4.93 -12.38 -15.91
N LYS A 189 -4.39 -12.26 -17.13
CA LYS A 189 -4.25 -13.41 -18.03
C LYS A 189 -3.41 -14.53 -17.44
N LYS A 190 -2.27 -14.21 -16.82
CA LYS A 190 -1.43 -15.22 -16.15
C LYS A 190 -2.16 -15.92 -15.01
N TYR A 191 -3.01 -15.18 -14.29
CA TYR A 191 -3.83 -15.76 -13.22
C TYR A 191 -4.88 -16.71 -13.78
N GLU A 192 -5.59 -16.33 -14.86
CA GLU A 192 -6.55 -17.20 -15.54
C GLU A 192 -5.89 -18.48 -16.07
N ASP A 193 -4.73 -18.35 -16.74
CA ASP A 193 -3.96 -19.50 -17.25
C ASP A 193 -3.57 -20.46 -16.10
N LEU A 194 -3.12 -19.92 -14.97
CA LEU A 194 -2.74 -20.71 -13.80
C LEU A 194 -3.94 -21.36 -13.12
N GLU A 195 -5.10 -20.69 -13.08
CA GLU A 195 -6.33 -21.25 -12.54
C GLU A 195 -6.81 -22.45 -13.36
N VAL A 196 -6.70 -22.38 -14.69
CA VAL A 196 -6.97 -23.51 -15.60
C VAL A 196 -5.99 -24.66 -15.36
N GLU A 197 -4.69 -24.38 -15.21
CA GLU A 197 -3.68 -25.40 -14.92
C GLU A 197 -3.95 -26.12 -13.59
N VAL A 198 -4.25 -25.35 -12.53
CA VAL A 198 -4.60 -25.92 -11.22
C VAL A 198 -5.87 -26.76 -11.28
N ALA A 199 -6.88 -26.33 -12.02
CA ALA A 199 -8.09 -27.12 -12.24
C ALA A 199 -7.77 -28.45 -12.94
N GLY A 200 -6.96 -28.41 -14.00
CA GLY A 200 -6.54 -29.61 -14.72
C GLY A 200 -5.71 -30.57 -13.86
N LEU A 201 -4.80 -30.05 -13.03
CA LEU A 201 -4.02 -30.88 -12.09
C LEU A 201 -4.90 -31.55 -11.03
N ARG A 202 -5.91 -30.83 -10.51
CA ARG A 202 -6.87 -31.41 -9.55
C ARG A 202 -7.71 -32.52 -10.18
N GLU A 203 -8.15 -32.34 -11.42
CA GLU A 203 -8.88 -33.36 -12.15
C GLU A 203 -8.02 -34.61 -12.42
N ALA A 204 -6.78 -34.41 -12.89
CA ALA A 204 -5.84 -35.50 -13.12
C ALA A 204 -5.52 -36.26 -11.82
N GLN A 205 -5.39 -35.55 -10.70
CA GLN A 205 -5.20 -36.17 -9.39
C GLN A 205 -6.42 -36.98 -8.96
N ALA A 206 -7.64 -36.46 -9.13
CA ALA A 206 -8.85 -37.22 -8.81
C ALA A 206 -8.98 -38.51 -9.63
N ILE A 207 -8.63 -38.46 -10.93
CA ILE A 207 -8.62 -39.66 -11.78
C ILE A 207 -7.57 -40.68 -11.31
N ALA A 208 -6.39 -40.21 -10.90
CA ALA A 208 -5.34 -41.09 -10.38
C ALA A 208 -5.78 -41.75 -9.05
N ASP A 209 -6.32 -40.97 -8.12
CA ASP A 209 -6.80 -41.46 -6.82
C ASP A 209 -7.93 -42.49 -6.99
N ASP A 210 -8.88 -42.23 -7.89
CA ASP A 210 -9.96 -43.18 -8.23
C ASP A 210 -9.40 -44.46 -8.85
N GLY A 211 -8.40 -44.35 -9.74
CA GLY A 211 -7.72 -45.50 -10.33
C GLY A 211 -7.02 -46.36 -9.27
N GLU A 212 -6.27 -45.73 -8.36
CA GLU A 212 -5.63 -46.45 -7.24
C GLU A 212 -6.67 -47.13 -6.34
N ALA A 213 -7.81 -46.48 -6.08
CA ALA A 213 -8.89 -47.05 -5.27
C ALA A 213 -9.50 -48.31 -5.92
N VAL A 214 -9.65 -48.32 -7.26
CA VAL A 214 -10.13 -49.48 -8.01
C VAL A 214 -9.13 -50.64 -7.91
N GLU A 215 -7.84 -50.38 -8.18
CA GLU A 215 -6.79 -51.41 -8.09
C GLU A 215 -6.69 -51.99 -6.66
N LEU A 216 -6.79 -51.15 -5.62
CA LEU A 216 -6.81 -51.61 -4.24
C LEU A 216 -8.04 -52.46 -3.91
N ALA A 217 -9.20 -52.16 -4.51
CA ALA A 217 -10.40 -52.99 -4.35
C ALA A 217 -10.21 -54.37 -5.00
N GLU A 218 -9.65 -54.43 -6.21
CA GLU A 218 -9.36 -55.69 -6.89
C GLU A 218 -8.38 -56.57 -6.10
N ILE A 219 -7.29 -55.97 -5.59
CA ILE A 219 -6.33 -56.68 -4.73
C ILE A 219 -7.01 -57.22 -3.47
N ARG A 220 -7.95 -56.46 -2.88
CA ARG A 220 -8.66 -56.90 -1.68
C ARG A 220 -9.58 -58.09 -1.96
N ASP A 221 -10.30 -58.07 -3.08
CA ASP A 221 -11.15 -59.18 -3.52
C ASP A 221 -10.31 -60.45 -3.79
N ASP A 222 -9.15 -60.29 -4.41
CA ASP A 222 -8.19 -61.38 -4.62
C ASP A 222 -7.68 -61.98 -3.30
N ILE A 223 -7.37 -61.12 -2.31
CA ILE A 223 -6.97 -61.57 -0.97
C ILE A 223 -8.11 -62.37 -0.31
N GLU A 224 -9.35 -61.89 -0.33
CA GLU A 224 -10.50 -62.58 0.27
C GLU A 224 -10.76 -63.94 -0.40
N SER A 225 -10.60 -64.02 -1.72
CA SER A 225 -10.66 -65.26 -2.49
C SER A 225 -9.55 -66.25 -2.07
N LEU A 226 -8.32 -65.76 -1.92
CA LEU A 226 -7.19 -66.58 -1.46
C LEU A 226 -7.37 -67.05 -0.01
N GLU A 227 -7.84 -66.19 0.90
CA GLU A 227 -8.17 -66.55 2.28
C GLU A 227 -9.19 -67.68 2.32
N THR A 228 -10.28 -67.56 1.55
CA THR A 228 -11.31 -68.61 1.46
C THR A 228 -10.74 -69.95 0.97
N ARG A 229 -9.81 -69.91 0.00
CA ARG A 229 -9.13 -71.12 -0.51
C ARG A 229 -8.19 -71.73 0.53
N ILE A 230 -7.44 -70.90 1.26
CA ILE A 230 -6.56 -71.35 2.35
C ILE A 230 -7.41 -72.02 3.44
N ASP A 231 -8.50 -71.38 3.87
CA ASP A 231 -9.44 -71.90 4.84
C ASP A 231 -9.98 -73.29 4.43
N PHE A 232 -10.35 -73.45 3.16
CA PHE A 232 -10.80 -74.73 2.63
C PHE A 232 -9.71 -75.81 2.69
N VAL A 233 -8.48 -75.49 2.29
CA VAL A 233 -7.35 -76.41 2.33
C VAL A 233 -6.99 -76.78 3.77
N GLU A 234 -6.95 -75.81 4.69
CA GLU A 234 -6.65 -76.05 6.09
C GLU A 234 -7.72 -76.91 6.75
N ARG A 235 -9.01 -76.66 6.49
CA ARG A 235 -10.10 -77.50 6.99
C ARG A 235 -10.06 -78.91 6.40
N GLY A 236 -9.89 -79.05 5.08
CA GLY A 236 -9.77 -80.36 4.44
C GLY A 236 -8.52 -81.14 4.86
N ASN A 237 -7.44 -80.43 5.21
CA ASN A 237 -6.25 -81.00 5.82
C ASN A 237 -6.50 -81.38 7.28
N ASN A 238 -7.32 -80.67 8.04
CA ASN A 238 -7.61 -81.04 9.44
C ASN A 238 -8.81 -81.99 9.58
N ASP A 239 -9.49 -82.31 8.47
CA ASP A 239 -10.62 -83.24 8.42
C ASP A 239 -10.12 -84.68 8.20
N ASP A 240 -9.91 -85.39 9.31
CA ASP A 240 -9.53 -86.80 9.32
C ASP A 240 -10.56 -87.70 8.62
N GLU A 241 -11.84 -87.33 8.60
CA GLU A 241 -12.90 -88.10 7.93
C GLU A 241 -12.78 -87.94 6.41
N PHE A 242 -12.51 -86.72 5.94
CA PHE A 242 -12.24 -86.44 4.53
C PHE A 242 -10.96 -87.13 4.05
N ARG A 243 -9.85 -87.06 4.82
CA ARG A 243 -8.62 -87.81 4.53
C ARG A 243 -8.86 -89.32 4.47
N LYS A 244 -9.68 -89.84 5.39
CA LYS A 244 -10.03 -91.27 5.44
C LYS A 244 -10.85 -91.68 4.21
N ARG A 245 -11.84 -90.89 3.79
CA ARG A 245 -12.61 -91.14 2.55
C ARG A 245 -11.72 -91.15 1.31
N ILE A 246 -10.83 -90.15 1.16
CA ILE A 246 -9.88 -90.13 0.04
C ILE A 246 -8.99 -91.38 0.05
N LYS A 247 -8.50 -91.77 1.23
CA LYS A 247 -7.66 -92.97 1.37
C LYS A 247 -8.43 -94.23 0.98
N GLU A 248 -9.66 -94.40 1.47
CA GLU A 248 -10.55 -95.52 1.14
C GLU A 248 -10.84 -95.57 -0.36
N GLU A 249 -11.20 -94.45 -0.98
CA GLU A 249 -11.49 -94.36 -2.42
C GLU A 249 -10.27 -94.69 -3.28
N ILE A 250 -9.08 -94.23 -2.91
CA ILE A 250 -7.82 -94.61 -3.58
C ILE A 250 -7.54 -96.11 -3.40
N PHE A 251 -7.77 -96.67 -2.22
CA PHE A 251 -7.59 -98.10 -1.98
C PHE A 251 -8.57 -98.93 -2.81
N ASP A 252 -9.83 -98.51 -2.91
CA ASP A 252 -10.86 -99.18 -3.71
C ASP A 252 -10.53 -99.12 -5.19
N GLU A 253 -10.09 -97.97 -5.71
CA GLU A 253 -9.64 -97.81 -7.10
C GLU A 253 -8.38 -98.66 -7.40
N MET A 254 -7.38 -98.67 -6.50
CA MET A 254 -6.20 -99.53 -6.65
C MET A 254 -6.58 -101.01 -6.61
N ALA A 255 -7.47 -101.41 -5.70
CA ALA A 255 -7.96 -102.76 -5.60
C ALA A 255 -8.77 -103.16 -6.84
N ALA A 256 -9.56 -102.25 -7.40
CA ALA A 256 -10.29 -102.45 -8.65
C ALA A 256 -9.33 -102.62 -9.83
N ARG A 257 -8.27 -101.83 -9.94
CA ARG A 257 -7.24 -101.98 -10.98
C ARG A 257 -6.43 -103.27 -10.84
N VAL A 258 -6.14 -103.70 -9.63
CA VAL A 258 -5.42 -104.97 -9.38
C VAL A 258 -6.31 -106.19 -9.65
N LYS A 259 -7.63 -106.09 -9.42
CA LYS A 259 -8.58 -107.17 -9.73
C LYS A 259 -9.07 -107.18 -11.18
N GLY A 260 -8.98 -106.04 -11.88
CA GLY A 260 -9.39 -105.86 -13.27
C GLY A 260 -8.24 -105.94 -14.29
N GLY A 261 -7.01 -106.22 -13.85
CA GLY A 261 -5.84 -106.51 -14.68
C GLY A 261 -5.57 -108.00 -14.82
#